data_AF-A0A1Q9TFV7-F1
#
_entry.id   AF-A0A1Q9TFV7-F1
#
_cell.length_a   1.000
_cell.length_b   1.000
_cell.length_c   1.000
_cell.angle_alpha   90.00
_cell.angle_beta   90.00
_cell.angle_gamma   90.00
#
_symmetry.space_group_name_H-M   'P 1'
#
loop_
_entity.id
_entity.type
_entity.pdbx_description
1 polymer ?
#
loop_
_entity_poly.entity_id
_entity_poly.type
_entity_poly.pdbx_seq_one_letter_code
_entity_poly.pdbx_strand_id
1 'polypeptide(L)' 'MRVVLMGVVGLVAGFLVGLVVDQIVGIISVLAFDRPVGVRGLPIILALVFCAGGLILGSRSRSG' A
#
# COMPACT_ATOMS: atom_id res chain seq x y z
N MET A 1 12.61 -12.75 13.84
CA MET A 1 13.11 -11.52 13.18
C MET A 1 12.65 -11.41 11.72
N ARG A 2 12.84 -12.42 10.86
CA ARG A 2 12.50 -12.37 9.43
C ARG A 2 11.05 -11.93 9.10
N VAL A 3 10.06 -12.44 9.84
CA VAL A 3 8.62 -12.09 9.66
C VAL A 3 8.34 -10.62 9.99
N VAL A 4 8.93 -10.10 11.08
CA VAL A 4 8.80 -8.70 11.46
C VAL A 4 9.42 -7.80 10.40
N LEU A 5 10.59 -8.20 9.87
CA LEU A 5 11.27 -7.48 8.80
C LEU A 5 10.41 -7.43 7.53
N MET A 6 9.80 -8.55 7.15
CA MET A 6 8.88 -8.62 5.99
C MET A 6 7.62 -7.77 6.19
N GLY A 7 7.08 -7.71 7.41
CA GLY A 7 5.96 -6.82 7.75
C GLY A 7 6.32 -5.35 7.63
N VAL A 8 7.47 -4.93 8.15
CA VAL A 8 7.97 -3.55 8.05
C VAL A 8 8.25 -3.16 6.60
N VAL A 9 8.90 -4.04 5.82
CA VAL A 9 9.13 -3.80 4.39
C VAL A 9 7.81 -3.68 3.64
N GLY A 10 6.84 -4.54 3.92
CA GLY A 10 5.49 -4.45 3.36
C GLY A 10 4.80 -3.12 3.68
N LEU A 11 4.89 -2.67 4.94
CA LEU A 11 4.30 -1.40 5.37
C LEU A 11 4.93 -0.21 4.63
N VAL A 12 6.27 -0.14 4.56
CA VAL A 12 6.99 0.97 3.91
C VAL A 12 6.76 0.95 2.40
N ALA A 13 6.89 -0.22 1.77
CA ALA A 13 6.66 -0.36 0.33
C ALA A 13 5.20 -0.03 -0.03
N GLY A 14 4.23 -0.54 0.73
CA GLY A 14 2.82 -0.28 0.51
C GLY A 14 2.46 1.20 0.68
N PHE A 15 3.06 1.90 1.64
CA PHE A 15 2.87 3.34 1.81
C PHE A 15 3.43 4.14 0.63
N LEU A 16 4.64 3.82 0.16
CA LEU A 16 5.26 4.49 -0.99
C LEU A 16 4.46 4.26 -2.28
N VAL A 17 4.07 3.01 -2.55
CA VAL A 17 3.20 2.67 -3.69
C VAL A 17 1.86 3.41 -3.55
N GLY A 18 1.30 3.42 -2.35
CA GLY A 18 0.07 4.14 -2.05
C GLY A 18 0.13 5.64 -2.32
N LEU A 19 1.25 6.30 -2.02
CA LEU A 19 1.46 7.71 -2.38
C LEU A 19 1.50 7.94 -3.89
N VAL A 20 2.17 7.06 -4.64
CA VAL A 20 2.24 7.17 -6.10
C VAL A 20 0.86 6.95 -6.72
N VAL A 21 0.13 5.93 -6.26
CA VAL A 21 -1.23 5.64 -6.73
C VAL A 21 -2.18 6.80 -6.39
N ASP A 22 -2.09 7.37 -5.19
CA ASP A 22 -2.92 8.51 -4.79
C ASP A 22 -2.72 9.72 -5.72
N GLN A 23 -1.46 10.03 -6.09
CA GLN A 23 -1.19 11.09 -7.07
C GLN A 23 -1.74 10.76 -8.46
N ILE A 24 -1.56 9.52 -8.94
CA ILE A 24 -2.09 9.10 -10.24
C ILE A 24 -3.62 9.23 -10.26
N VAL A 25 -4.30 8.79 -9.20
CA VAL A 25 -5.75 8.91 -9.06
C VAL A 25 -6.18 10.38 -9.01
N GLY A 26 -5.43 11.24 -8.32
CA GLY A 26 -5.66 12.69 -8.30
C GLY A 26 -5.54 13.33 -9.68
N ILE A 27 -4.53 12.96 -10.48
CA ILE A 27 -4.34 13.47 -11.84
C ILE A 27 -5.49 13.00 -12.74
N ILE A 28 -5.80 11.70 -12.71
CA ILE A 28 -6.87 11.11 -13.53
C ILE A 28 -8.23 11.73 -13.16
N SER A 29 -8.49 11.97 -11.87
CA SER A 29 -9.78 12.51 -11.45
C SER A 29 -10.01 13.94 -11.90
N VAL A 30 -8.97 14.78 -11.86
CA VAL A 30 -9.06 16.15 -12.40
C VAL A 30 -9.35 16.11 -13.90
N LEU A 31 -8.67 15.23 -14.66
CA LEU A 31 -8.86 15.12 -16.10
C LEU A 31 -10.25 14.54 -16.49
N ALA A 32 -10.80 13.63 -15.67
CA ALA A 32 -12.05 12.95 -15.99
C ALA A 32 -13.30 13.65 -15.44
N PHE A 33 -13.18 14.35 -14.31
CA PHE A 33 -14.33 14.91 -13.59
C PHE A 33 -14.27 16.42 -13.40
N ASP A 34 -13.22 17.11 -13.88
CA ASP A 34 -12.93 18.54 -13.68
C ASP A 34 -12.84 18.97 -12.20
N ARG A 35 -12.61 18.01 -11.30
CA ARG A 35 -12.50 18.24 -9.85
C ARG A 35 -11.53 17.25 -9.24
N PRO A 36 -10.74 17.67 -8.23
CA PRO A 36 -9.86 16.77 -7.52
C PRO A 36 -10.69 15.77 -6.71
N VAL A 37 -10.81 14.54 -7.20
CA VAL A 37 -11.39 13.42 -6.46
C VAL A 37 -10.24 12.55 -5.97
N GLY A 38 -10.07 12.49 -4.65
CA GLY A 38 -9.09 11.65 -3.99
C GLY A 38 -9.76 10.73 -2.98
N VAL A 39 -9.17 9.56 -2.75
CA VAL A 39 -9.62 8.63 -1.71
C VAL A 39 -8.85 8.94 -0.43
N ARG A 40 -9.55 9.41 0.59
CA ARG A 40 -8.90 9.76 1.87
C ARG A 40 -8.24 8.52 2.48
N GLY A 41 -6.95 8.62 2.73
CA GLY A 41 -6.18 7.56 3.37
C GLY A 41 -5.79 6.40 2.45
N LEU A 42 -5.87 6.57 1.11
CA LEU A 42 -5.43 5.55 0.16
C LEU A 42 -4.00 5.03 0.43
N PRO A 43 -3.02 5.88 0.79
CA PRO A 43 -1.67 5.41 1.14
C PRO A 43 -1.65 4.51 2.38
N ILE A 44 -2.48 4.83 3.38
CA ILE A 44 -2.57 4.07 4.64
C ILE A 44 -3.25 2.73 4.39
N ILE A 45 -4.32 2.72 3.59
CA ILE A 45 -5.04 1.49 3.22
C ILE A 45 -4.09 0.55 2.47
N LEU A 46 -3.35 1.05 1.47
CA LEU A 46 -2.39 0.24 0.73
C LEU A 46 -1.23 -0.25 1.60
N ALA A 47 -0.74 0.58 2.52
CA ALA A 47 0.29 0.16 3.50
C ALA A 47 -0.18 -1.00 4.38
N LEU A 48 -1.42 -0.96 4.87
CA LEU A 48 -1.99 -2.04 5.68
C LEU A 48 -2.18 -3.33 4.87
N VAL A 49 -2.66 -3.22 3.62
CA VAL A 49 -2.83 -4.38 2.73
C VAL A 49 -1.49 -5.05 2.44
N PHE A 50 -0.46 -4.28 2.10
CA PHE A 50 0.87 -4.83 1.85
C PHE A 50 1.54 -5.38 3.11
N CYS A 51 1.33 -4.74 4.27
CA CYS A 51 1.81 -5.25 5.55
C CYS A 51 1.17 -6.62 5.87
N ALA A 52 -0.16 -6.75 5.72
CA ALA A 52 -0.86 -8.02 5.89
C ALA A 52 -0.35 -9.08 4.90
N GLY A 53 -0.17 -8.73 3.63
CA GLY A 53 0.41 -9.62 2.62
C GLY A 53 1.83 -10.08 2.96
N GLY A 54 2.68 -9.17 3.42
CA GLY A 54 4.05 -9.47 3.84
C GLY A 54 4.10 -10.40 5.06
N LEU A 55 3.20 -10.22 6.02
CA LEU A 55 3.07 -11.10 7.18
C LEU A 55 2.55 -12.49 6.80
N ILE A 56 1.58 -12.58 5.89
CA ILE A 56 1.05 -13.86 5.38
C ILE A 56 2.12 -14.63 4.59
N LEU A 57 2.87 -13.94 3.74
CA LEU A 57 3.94 -14.58 2.96
C LEU A 57 5.10 -15.01 3.88
N GLY A 58 5.46 -14.18 4.85
CA GLY A 58 6.48 -14.48 5.84
C GLY A 58 6.10 -15.61 6.79
N SER A 59 4.81 -15.75 7.14
CA SER A 59 4.33 -16.86 7.95
C SER A 59 4.28 -18.17 7.17
N ARG A 60 3.87 -18.12 5.89
CA ARG A 60 3.93 -19.29 4.99
C ARG A 60 5.35 -19.79 4.75
N SER A 61 6.32 -18.88 4.59
CA SER A 61 7.74 -19.23 4.43
C SER A 61 8.36 -19.95 5.63
N ARG A 62 7.68 -19.98 6.79
CA ARG A 62 8.14 -20.68 8.00
C ARG A 62 7.56 -22.09 8.14
N SER A 63 6.54 -22.44 7.35
CA SER A 63 5.82 -23.71 7.43
C SER A 63 6.25 -24.73 6.36
N GLY A 64 7.25 -24.40 5.55
CA GLY A 64 7.87 -25.29 4.55
C GLY A 64 9.31 -25.62 4.91
#